data_AF-A0A524Q130-F1
#
_entry.id   AF-A0A524Q130-F1
#
_cell.length_a   1.000
_cell.length_b   1.000
_cell.length_c   1.000
_cell.angle_alpha   90.00
_cell.angle_beta   90.00
_cell.angle_gamma   90.00
#
_symmetry.space_group_name_H-M   'P 1'
#
loop_
_entity.id
_entity.type
_entity.pdbx_description
1 polymer ?
#
loop_
_entity_poly.entity_id
_entity_poly.type
_entity_poly.pdbx_seq_one_letter_code
_entity_poly.pdbx_strand_id
1 'polypeptide(L)' 'MVQLQGNDDGALKIAKIISPPFGYGLDEAAMKVLDRIRFRPGKLGGRPVKMVLRLPIIFLLED' A
#
# COMPACT_ATOMS: atom_id res chain seq x y z
N MET A 1 -6.86 -3.19 -6.00
CA MET A 1 -5.49 -2.71 -6.27
C MET A 1 -5.25 -1.44 -5.49
N VAL A 2 -4.12 -1.34 -4.83
CA VAL A 2 -3.76 -0.21 -3.98
C VAL A 2 -2.49 0.44 -4.52
N GLN A 3 -2.47 1.77 -4.52
CA GLN A 3 -1.27 2.55 -4.73
C GLN A 3 -0.79 3.15 -3.41
N LEU A 4 0.48 2.96 -3.12
CA LEU A 4 1.18 3.49 -1.96
C LEU A 4 2.25 4.48 -2.40
N GLN A 5 2.39 5.57 -1.66
CA GLN A 5 3.54 6.47 -1.75
C GLN A 5 4.34 6.39 -0.46
N GLY A 6 5.59 5.94 -0.59
CA GLY A 6 6.57 5.93 0.49
C GLY A 6 7.52 7.12 0.39
N ASN A 7 7.86 7.68 1.54
CA ASN A 7 8.94 8.66 1.68
C ASN A 7 10.31 7.97 1.70
N ASP A 8 11.36 8.77 1.57
CA ASP A 8 12.77 8.36 1.67
C ASP A 8 13.20 7.92 3.09
N ASP A 9 12.40 8.18 4.11
CA ASP A 9 12.56 7.65 5.47
C ASP A 9 11.89 6.27 5.68
N GLY A 10 11.15 5.77 4.69
CA GLY A 10 10.38 4.52 4.80
C GLY A 10 8.99 4.67 5.43
N ALA A 11 8.56 5.89 5.78
CA ALA A 11 7.20 6.16 6.22
C ALA A 11 6.23 6.23 5.03
N LEU A 12 4.97 5.88 5.28
CA LEU A 12 3.92 5.96 4.27
C LEU A 12 3.42 7.38 4.26
N LYS A 13 3.38 7.98 3.08
CA LYS A 13 2.75 9.29 2.93
C LYS A 13 1.28 9.15 2.56
N ILE A 14 0.96 8.27 1.62
CA ILE A 14 -0.40 8.13 1.07
C ILE A 14 -0.66 6.68 0.71
N ALA A 15 -1.80 6.15 1.17
CA ALA A 15 -2.38 4.90 0.71
C ALA A 15 -3.70 5.19 -0.01
N LYS A 16 -3.87 4.70 -1.24
CA LYS A 16 -5.11 4.88 -2.00
C LYS A 16 -5.53 3.60 -2.69
N ILE A 17 -6.78 3.20 -2.49
CA ILE A 17 -7.43 2.17 -3.32
C ILE A 17 -7.72 2.79 -4.69
N ILE A 18 -7.21 2.15 -5.74
CA ILE A 18 -7.36 2.61 -7.14
C ILE A 18 -8.21 1.66 -7.98
N SER A 19 -8.58 0.50 -7.45
CA SER A 19 -9.60 -0.38 -8.04
C SER A 19 -11.01 0.10 -7.69
N PRO A 20 -12.03 -0.35 -8.44
CA PRO A 20 -13.41 -0.27 -7.98
C PRO A 20 -13.52 -0.80 -6.54
N PRO A 21 -14.36 -0.18 -5.69
CA PRO A 21 -14.59 -0.68 -4.34
C PRO A 21 -15.17 -2.08 -4.40
N PHE A 22 -14.65 -2.96 -3.56
CA PHE A 22 -15.12 -4.34 -3.46
C PHE A 22 -16.40 -4.43 -2.61
N GLY A 23 -16.62 -3.46 -1.72
CA GLY A 23 -17.75 -3.47 -0.79
C GLY A 23 -17.59 -4.49 0.34
N TYR A 24 -18.68 -4.75 1.07
CA TYR A 24 -18.74 -5.76 2.14
C TYR A 24 -17.69 -5.62 3.26
N GLY A 25 -17.14 -4.42 3.48
CA GLY A 25 -16.12 -4.19 4.52
C GLY A 25 -14.68 -4.52 4.08
N LEU A 26 -14.47 -5.01 2.85
CA LEU A 26 -13.17 -5.44 2.36
C LEU A 26 -12.22 -4.26 2.11
N ASP A 27 -12.77 -3.13 1.66
CA ASP A 27 -12.00 -1.91 1.44
C ASP A 27 -11.48 -1.34 2.77
N GLU A 28 -12.31 -1.33 3.81
CA GLU A 28 -11.94 -0.92 5.16
C GLU A 28 -10.90 -1.86 5.78
N ALA A 29 -11.05 -3.18 5.57
CA ALA A 29 -10.07 -4.16 6.00
C ALA A 29 -8.72 -3.94 5.29
N ALA A 30 -8.74 -3.69 3.98
CA ALA A 30 -7.53 -3.35 3.22
C ALA A 30 -6.86 -2.10 3.80
N MET A 31 -7.61 -1.02 4.07
CA MET A 31 -7.04 0.21 4.65
C MET A 31 -6.39 -0.02 6.01
N LYS A 32 -6.99 -0.84 6.89
CA LYS A 32 -6.40 -1.21 8.19
C LYS A 32 -5.08 -1.95 8.05
N VAL A 33 -4.92 -2.79 7.02
CA VAL A 33 -3.67 -3.48 6.75
C VAL A 33 -2.61 -2.49 6.27
N LEU A 34 -2.97 -1.58 5.36
CA LEU A 34 -2.04 -0.59 4.81
C LEU A 34 -1.45 0.34 5.86
N ASP A 35 -2.24 0.71 6.88
CA ASP A 35 -1.80 1.52 8.01
C ASP A 35 -0.70 0.84 8.87
N ARG A 36 -0.65 -0.50 8.83
CA ARG A 36 0.32 -1.30 9.60
C ARG A 36 1.56 -1.69 8.80
N ILE A 37 1.55 -1.49 7.48
CA ILE A 37 2.68 -1.85 6.63
C ILE A 37 3.80 -0.82 6.79
N ARG A 38 5.04 -1.31 6.96
CA ARG A 38 6.26 -0.52 6.80
C ARG A 38 6.97 -0.93 5.52
N PHE A 39 7.38 0.04 4.71
CA PHE A 39 8.16 -0.18 3.48
C PHE A 39 9.61 0.19 3.72
N ARG A 40 10.50 -0.48 3.00
CA ARG A 40 11.88 -0.02 2.85
C ARG A 40 11.95 0.88 1.61
N PRO A 41 12.45 2.12 1.73
CA PRO A 41 12.60 2.99 0.58
C PRO A 41 13.60 2.41 -0.40
N GLY A 42 13.37 2.67 -1.68
CA GLY A 42 14.23 2.28 -2.77
C GLY A 42 15.46 3.17 -2.71
N LYS A 43 16.61 2.67 -3.15
CA LYS A 43 17.83 3.45 -3.16
C LYS A 43 18.28 3.69 -4.59
N LEU A 44 18.58 4.95 -4.91
CA LEU A 44 19.24 5.34 -6.15
C LEU A 44 20.59 5.95 -5.78
N GLY A 45 21.69 5.35 -6.26
CA GLY A 45 23.04 5.79 -5.88
C GLY A 45 23.31 5.73 -4.37
N GLY A 46 22.72 4.76 -3.66
CA GLY A 46 22.87 4.59 -2.21
C GLY A 46 21.98 5.50 -1.35
N ARG A 47 21.31 6.49 -1.94
CA ARG A 47 20.40 7.40 -1.24
C ARG A 47 18.96 6.90 -1.33
N PRO A 48 18.19 6.92 -0.24
CA PRO A 48 16.78 6.57 -0.31
C PRO A 48 16.02 7.60 -1.15
N VAL A 49 15.06 7.12 -1.94
CA VAL A 49 14.22 7.94 -2.82
C VAL A 49 12.74 7.64 -2.60
N LYS A 50 11.92 8.66 -2.85
CA LYS A 50 10.46 8.52 -2.85
C LYS A 50 10.04 7.53 -3.92
N MET A 51 9.07 6.67 -3.58
CA MET A 51 8.59 5.64 -4.49
C MET A 51 7.07 5.61 -4.54
N VAL A 52 6.56 5.16 -5.68
CA VAL A 52 5.16 4.75 -5.86
C VAL A 52 5.14 3.24 -6.02
N LEU A 53 4.45 2.54 -5.12
CA LEU A 53 4.28 1.09 -5.17
C LEU A 53 2.82 0.76 -5.49
N ARG A 54 2.59 -0.19 -6.40
CA ARG A 54 1.25 -0.72 -6.69
C ARG A 54 1.18 -2.16 -6.18
N LEU A 55 0.33 -2.38 -5.18
CA LEU A 55 0.15 -3.67 -4.52
C LEU A 55 -1.22 -4.25 -4.87
N PRO A 56 -1.27 -5.50 -5.40
CA PRO A 56 -2.51 -6.26 -5.41
C PRO A 56 -2.82 -6.75 -3.99
N ILE A 57 -4.03 -6.52 -3.52
CA ILE A 57 -4.59 -7.16 -2.33
C ILE A 57 -5.67 -8.11 -2.86
N ILE A 58 -5.52 -9.38 -2.51
CA ILE A 58 -6.41 -10.47 -2.95
C ILE A 58 -7.06 -11.01 -1.69
N PHE A 59 -8.40 -10.98 -1.65
CA PHE A 59 -9.18 -11.63 -0.60
C PHE A 59 -9.59 -13.01 -1.12
N LEU A 60 -9.25 -14.05 -0.36
CA LEU A 60 -9.72 -15.40 -0.57
C LEU A 60 -10.82 -15.65 0.46
N LEU A 61 -12.03 -15.91 -0.02
CA LEU A 61 -13.16 -16.27 0.83
C LEU A 61 -13.19 -17.79 0.96
N GLU A 62 -13.33 -18.26 2.18
CA GLU A 62 -13.58 -19.68 2.47
C GLU A 62 -15.10 -19.93 2.40
N ASP A 63 -15.47 -21.15 2.03
CA ASP A 63 -16.86 -21.63 1.95
C ASP A 63 -17.52 -21.79 3.32
#